data_AF-A0A523MXU5-F1
#
_entry.id   AF-A0A523MXU5-F1
#
_cell.length_a   1.000
_cell.length_b   1.000
_cell.length_c   1.000
_cell.angle_alpha   90.00
_cell.angle_beta   90.00
_cell.angle_gamma   90.00
#
_symmetry.space_group_name_H-M   'P 1'
#
loop_
_entity.id
_entity.type
_entity.pdbx_description
1 polymer ?
#
loop_
_entity_poly.entity_id
_entity_poly.type
_entity_poly.pdbx_seq_one_letter_code
_entity_poly.pdbx_strand_id
1 'polypeptide(L)'
;MRWCWVVVLMGISLGCYTQQIEKAFDDDVSAVDSNRTINDYCRSCHIHRNFSSAGHVEEKSVLYKRKVFRYATECRTCHYLEKKFTLNDFTRKTRRPQDANQGKFKEYELKILKSQKKKEKQIEKEQEKEEAKKKEEAQ
;
A
#
# COMPACT_ATOMS: atom_id res chain seq x y z
N MET A 1 13.02 1.55 48.66
CA MET A 1 13.54 2.12 47.39
C MET A 1 13.55 1.03 46.31
N ARG A 2 12.43 0.76 45.64
CA ARG A 2 12.40 -0.27 44.58
C ARG A 2 11.30 -0.08 43.55
N TRP A 3 10.90 1.16 43.27
CA TRP A 3 9.75 1.49 42.41
C TRP A 3 10.11 2.55 41.34
N CYS A 4 11.34 2.56 40.82
CA CYS A 4 11.75 3.49 39.75
C CYS A 4 12.02 2.82 38.39
N TRP A 5 12.02 1.48 38.29
CA TRP A 5 12.47 0.79 37.08
C TRP A 5 11.35 0.36 36.11
N VAL A 6 10.07 0.50 36.48
CA VAL A 6 8.96 0.00 35.65
C VAL A 6 8.49 1.01 34.59
N VAL A 7 8.87 2.28 34.71
CA VAL A 7 8.37 3.35 33.82
C VAL A 7 9.14 3.46 32.49
N VAL A 8 10.37 2.93 32.41
CA VAL A 8 11.25 3.14 31.24
C VAL A 8 10.94 2.19 30.05
N LEU A 9 10.26 1.06 30.28
CA LEU A 9 10.07 0.03 29.25
C LEU A 9 8.81 0.21 28.37
N MET A 10 7.95 1.19 28.66
CA MET A 10 6.65 1.33 27.98
C MET A 10 6.65 2.29 26.76
N GLY A 11 7.77 2.96 26.47
CA GLY A 11 7.85 4.00 25.43
C GLY A 11 8.36 3.59 24.04
N ILE A 12 8.89 2.36 23.87
CA ILE A 12 9.64 1.99 22.64
C ILE A 12 8.72 1.39 21.55
N SER A 13 7.52 0.93 21.89
CA SER A 13 6.65 0.20 20.96
C SER A 13 5.98 1.06 19.89
N LEU A 14 5.74 2.36 20.15
CA LEU A 14 5.05 3.24 19.20
C LEU A 14 5.88 3.58 17.96
N GLY A 15 7.21 3.69 18.11
CA GLY A 15 8.11 4.05 17.00
C GLY A 15 8.34 2.92 15.99
N CYS A 16 8.26 1.65 16.40
CA CYS A 16 8.42 0.52 15.49
C CYS A 16 7.22 0.35 14.55
N TYR A 17 6.02 0.71 15.02
CA TYR A 17 4.80 0.56 14.24
C TYR A 17 4.65 1.64 13.17
N THR A 18 5.04 2.89 13.47
CA THR A 18 5.04 4.00 12.50
C THR A 18 6.00 3.72 11.34
N GLN A 19 7.22 3.24 11.62
CA GLN A 19 8.19 2.91 10.58
C GLN A 19 7.71 1.77 9.66
N GLN A 20 7.03 0.76 10.19
CA GLN A 20 6.46 -0.33 9.39
C GLN A 20 5.37 0.17 8.45
N ILE A 21 4.52 1.09 8.92
CA ILE A 21 3.49 1.71 8.09
C ILE A 21 4.07 2.60 7.00
N GLU A 22 5.09 3.41 7.31
CA GLU A 22 5.76 4.20 6.27
C GLU A 22 6.29 3.32 5.15
N LYS A 23 7.06 2.27 5.51
CA LYS A 23 7.60 1.31 4.54
C LYS A 23 6.52 0.61 3.72
N ALA A 24 5.37 0.29 4.33
CA ALA A 24 4.27 -0.34 3.62
C ALA A 24 3.62 0.61 2.59
N PHE A 25 3.61 1.92 2.84
CA PHE A 25 3.14 2.91 1.87
C PHE A 25 4.18 3.28 0.81
N ASP A 26 5.46 3.02 1.08
CA ASP A 26 6.55 3.14 0.11
C ASP A 26 6.58 1.95 -0.86
N ASP A 27 7.18 2.14 -2.04
CA ASP A 27 7.24 1.14 -3.12
C ASP A 27 8.25 -0.02 -2.82
N ASP A 28 8.89 -0.02 -1.64
CA ASP A 28 9.99 -0.92 -1.25
C ASP A 28 9.53 -2.28 -0.72
N VAL A 29 8.22 -2.43 -0.45
CA VAL A 29 7.63 -3.66 0.10
C VAL A 29 6.70 -4.31 -0.93
N SER A 30 6.63 -5.65 -0.91
CA SER A 30 5.73 -6.42 -1.76
C SER A 30 4.28 -5.95 -1.62
N ALA A 31 3.48 -6.02 -2.70
CA ALA A 31 2.09 -5.59 -2.68
C ALA A 31 1.26 -6.34 -1.63
N VAL A 32 1.54 -7.62 -1.41
CA VAL A 32 0.85 -8.47 -0.43
C VAL A 32 1.16 -8.02 0.99
N ASP A 33 2.44 -7.85 1.31
CA ASP A 33 2.87 -7.45 2.66
C ASP A 33 2.47 -6.01 2.97
N SER A 34 2.56 -5.12 1.98
CA SER A 34 2.06 -3.75 2.05
C SER A 34 0.58 -3.72 2.40
N ASN A 35 -0.26 -4.44 1.63
CA ASN A 35 -1.70 -4.49 1.87
C ASN A 35 -2.05 -5.08 3.23
N ARG A 36 -1.38 -6.15 3.66
CA ARG A 36 -1.58 -6.74 4.98
C ARG A 36 -1.29 -5.71 6.08
N THR A 37 -0.11 -5.10 6.01
CA THR A 37 0.37 -4.14 7.00
C THR A 37 -0.55 -2.91 7.07
N ILE A 38 -0.97 -2.37 5.91
CA ILE A 38 -1.91 -1.23 5.86
C ILE A 38 -3.29 -1.63 6.36
N ASN A 39 -3.79 -2.82 6.04
CA ASN A 39 -5.08 -3.31 6.52
C ASN A 39 -5.10 -3.44 8.05
N ASP A 40 -4.04 -4.00 8.64
CA ASP A 40 -3.90 -4.13 10.10
C ASP A 40 -3.85 -2.74 10.76
N TYR A 41 -3.22 -1.76 10.12
CA TYR A 41 -3.27 -0.37 10.55
C TYR A 41 -4.62 0.30 10.42
N CYS A 42 -5.37 0.03 9.36
CA CYS A 42 -6.75 0.49 9.29
C CYS A 42 -7.56 -0.10 10.45
N ARG A 43 -7.42 -1.40 10.74
CA ARG A 43 -8.16 -2.10 11.80
C ARG A 43 -7.76 -1.74 13.22
N SER A 44 -6.54 -1.24 13.44
CA SER A 44 -6.08 -0.80 14.77
C SER A 44 -6.82 0.45 15.26
N CYS A 45 -7.40 1.23 14.34
CA CYS A 45 -8.25 2.36 14.70
C CYS A 45 -9.63 1.86 15.17
N HIS A 46 -10.11 2.36 16.32
CA HIS A 46 -11.36 1.88 16.94
C HIS A 46 -12.58 1.96 16.00
N ILE A 47 -12.66 2.98 15.15
CA ILE A 47 -13.75 3.16 14.17
C ILE A 47 -13.75 2.13 13.03
N HIS A 48 -12.67 1.36 12.89
CA HIS A 48 -12.44 0.42 11.79
C HIS A 48 -12.18 -1.01 12.28
N ARG A 49 -12.50 -1.35 13.53
CA ARG A 49 -12.23 -2.69 14.09
C ARG A 49 -12.80 -3.84 13.24
N ASN A 50 -13.97 -3.61 12.64
CA ASN A 50 -14.68 -4.54 11.75
C ASN A 50 -14.43 -4.26 10.26
N PHE A 51 -13.37 -3.51 9.92
CA PHE A 51 -13.04 -3.16 8.55
C PHE A 51 -12.65 -4.40 7.72
N SER A 52 -13.18 -4.47 6.50
CA SER A 52 -12.78 -5.40 5.43
C SER A 52 -12.22 -4.59 4.27
N SER A 53 -10.94 -4.80 3.94
CA SER A 53 -10.29 -4.13 2.80
C SER A 53 -10.96 -4.49 1.47
N ALA A 54 -11.35 -5.75 1.28
CA ALA A 54 -12.02 -6.20 0.06
C ALA A 54 -13.37 -5.49 -0.13
N GLY A 55 -14.23 -5.51 0.89
CA GLY A 55 -15.53 -4.82 0.83
C GLY A 55 -15.38 -3.31 0.69
N HIS A 56 -14.37 -2.71 1.34
CA HIS A 56 -14.08 -1.30 1.19
C HIS A 56 -13.68 -0.92 -0.24
N VAL A 57 -12.81 -1.72 -0.88
CA VAL A 57 -12.40 -1.48 -2.27
C VAL A 57 -13.58 -1.66 -3.22
N GLU A 58 -14.40 -2.69 -3.04
CA GLU A 58 -15.62 -2.91 -3.83
C GLU A 58 -16.57 -1.71 -3.75
N GLU A 59 -16.84 -1.21 -2.53
CA GLU A 59 -17.74 -0.09 -2.30
C GLU A 59 -17.19 1.25 -2.83
N LYS A 60 -15.89 1.53 -2.65
CA LYS A 60 -15.33 2.85 -2.97
C LYS A 60 -14.82 2.96 -4.39
N SER A 61 -14.38 1.88 -5.01
CA SER A 61 -13.77 1.91 -6.34
C SER A 61 -14.74 2.36 -7.44
N VAL A 62 -16.03 2.05 -7.30
CA VAL A 62 -17.08 2.46 -8.25
C VAL A 62 -17.26 3.97 -8.36
N LEU A 63 -16.88 4.73 -7.33
CA LEU A 63 -16.95 6.19 -7.31
C LEU A 63 -15.86 6.83 -8.20
N TYR A 64 -14.82 6.08 -8.55
CA TYR A 64 -13.74 6.56 -9.40
C TYR A 64 -14.06 6.33 -10.87
N LYS A 65 -13.87 7.37 -11.69
CA LYS A 65 -13.92 7.33 -13.16
C LYS A 65 -12.59 6.88 -13.77
N ARG A 66 -11.47 7.08 -13.07
CA ARG A 66 -10.13 6.73 -13.54
C ARG A 66 -9.84 5.25 -13.27
N LYS A 67 -9.38 4.52 -14.29
CA LYS A 67 -9.13 3.07 -14.22
C LYS A 67 -8.14 2.67 -13.13
N VAL A 68 -7.08 3.46 -12.93
CA VAL A 68 -6.04 3.21 -11.93
C VAL A 68 -6.62 3.06 -10.52
N PHE A 69 -7.59 3.90 -10.15
CA PHE A 69 -8.24 3.83 -8.84
C PHE A 69 -9.41 2.85 -8.83
N ARG A 70 -10.15 2.73 -9.93
CA ARG A 70 -11.29 1.81 -10.05
C ARG A 70 -10.87 0.33 -9.93
N TYR A 71 -9.71 -0.01 -10.45
CA TYR A 71 -9.17 -1.37 -10.41
C TYR A 71 -8.00 -1.49 -9.45
N ALA A 72 -7.96 -0.62 -8.43
CA ALA A 72 -6.92 -0.65 -7.42
C ALA A 72 -6.99 -1.96 -6.62
N THR A 73 -5.89 -2.70 -6.60
CA THR A 73 -5.71 -3.88 -5.75
C THR A 73 -4.91 -3.57 -4.50
N GLU A 74 -4.35 -2.36 -4.39
CA GLU A 74 -3.49 -1.95 -3.29
C GLU A 74 -4.03 -0.73 -2.56
N CYS A 75 -3.97 -0.75 -1.22
CA CYS A 75 -4.46 0.36 -0.38
C CYS A 75 -3.73 1.67 -0.70
N ARG A 76 -2.41 1.58 -0.97
CA ARG A 76 -1.55 2.72 -1.33
C ARG A 76 -1.87 3.34 -2.70
N THR A 77 -2.67 2.69 -3.53
CA THR A 77 -3.16 3.29 -4.78
C THR A 77 -4.07 4.49 -4.50
N CYS A 78 -4.99 4.34 -3.54
CA CYS A 78 -5.93 5.39 -3.16
C CYS A 78 -5.45 6.21 -1.96
N HIS A 79 -4.68 5.61 -1.06
CA HIS A 79 -4.19 6.26 0.16
C HIS A 79 -2.69 6.57 0.08
N TYR A 80 -2.25 7.59 0.80
CA TYR A 80 -0.84 7.92 0.94
C TYR A 80 -0.57 8.56 2.29
N LEU A 81 0.68 8.57 2.72
CA LEU A 81 1.09 9.25 3.93
C LEU A 81 1.66 10.62 3.61
N GLU A 82 1.24 11.62 4.38
CA GLU A 82 1.84 12.95 4.41
C GLU A 82 2.58 13.09 5.73
N LYS A 83 3.92 13.14 5.67
CA LYS A 83 4.78 13.29 6.85
C LYS A 83 4.63 14.69 7.44
N LYS A 84 4.47 14.78 8.75
CA LYS A 84 4.59 16.02 9.51
C LYS A 84 6.06 16.22 9.88
N PHE A 85 6.60 17.37 9.51
CA PHE A 85 8.01 17.70 9.75
C PHE A 85 8.43 17.70 11.23
N THR A 86 7.49 17.87 12.17
CA THR A 86 7.81 18.19 13.56
C THR A 86 7.88 17.00 14.52
N LEU A 87 7.34 15.82 14.17
CA LEU A 87 7.10 14.76 15.16
C LEU A 87 7.40 13.33 14.68
N ASN A 88 8.06 13.12 13.53
CA ASN A 88 8.14 11.78 12.89
C ASN A 88 6.77 11.08 12.85
N ASP A 89 5.73 11.88 12.60
CA ASP A 89 4.35 11.46 12.54
C ASP A 89 3.85 11.65 11.10
N PHE A 90 2.82 10.92 10.72
CA PHE A 90 2.23 11.01 9.40
C PHE A 90 0.72 11.15 9.48
N THR A 91 0.15 11.76 8.47
CA THR A 91 -1.30 11.72 8.25
C THR A 91 -1.59 10.90 7.03
N ARG A 92 -2.51 9.94 7.17
CA ARG A 92 -3.03 9.21 6.01
C ARG A 92 -3.98 10.11 5.24
N LYS A 93 -3.62 10.42 4.01
CA LYS A 93 -4.47 11.12 3.03
C LYS A 93 -5.09 10.13 2.05
N THR A 94 -6.04 10.63 1.28
CA THR A 94 -6.75 9.87 0.25
C THR A 94 -6.80 10.70 -1.02
N ARG A 95 -6.45 10.08 -2.15
CA ARG A 95 -6.69 10.61 -3.49
C ARG A 95 -8.18 10.51 -3.79
N ARG A 96 -8.98 11.39 -3.20
CA ARG A 96 -10.46 11.25 -3.15
C ARG A 96 -11.07 11.15 -4.56
N PRO A 97 -12.23 10.48 -4.72
CA PRO A 97 -12.90 10.35 -6.02
C PRO A 97 -13.13 11.69 -6.71
N GLN A 98 -13.53 12.73 -5.97
CA GLN A 98 -13.81 14.06 -6.52
C GLN A 98 -12.56 14.65 -7.19
N ASP A 99 -11.42 14.57 -6.52
CA ASP A 99 -10.13 15.09 -7.00
C ASP A 99 -9.54 14.23 -8.12
N ALA A 100 -9.60 12.92 -7.96
CA ALA A 100 -9.13 11.97 -8.96
C ALA A 100 -9.92 12.07 -10.27
N ASN A 101 -11.24 12.23 -10.19
CA ASN A 101 -12.11 12.36 -11.36
C ASN A 101 -11.90 13.68 -12.10
N GLN A 102 -11.41 14.72 -11.41
CA GLN A 102 -10.96 15.98 -12.00
C GLN A 102 -9.54 15.87 -12.61
N GLY A 103 -8.86 14.74 -12.42
CA GLY A 103 -7.52 14.51 -12.97
C GLY A 103 -6.40 15.18 -12.17
N LYS A 104 -6.62 15.49 -10.89
CA LYS A 104 -5.57 16.09 -10.03
C LYS A 104 -4.37 15.17 -9.78
N PHE A 105 -4.48 13.88 -10.10
CA PHE A 105 -3.42 12.88 -9.87
C PHE A 105 -2.86 12.26 -11.16
N LYS A 106 -2.91 12.98 -12.30
CA LYS A 106 -2.44 12.48 -13.60
C LYS A 106 -1.00 11.94 -13.58
N GLU A 107 -0.08 12.64 -12.93
CA GLU A 107 1.32 12.21 -12.87
C GLU A 107 1.47 10.88 -12.11
N TYR A 108 0.74 10.74 -11.01
CA TYR A 108 0.69 9.50 -10.24
C TYR A 108 0.09 8.35 -11.06
N GLU A 109 -1.01 8.59 -11.77
CA GLU A 109 -1.62 7.60 -12.67
C GLU A 109 -0.62 7.12 -13.74
N LEU A 110 0.13 8.05 -14.34
CA LEU A 110 1.17 7.72 -15.33
C LEU A 110 2.30 6.87 -14.73
N LYS A 111 2.71 7.16 -13.49
CA LYS A 111 3.73 6.34 -12.78
C LYS A 111 3.25 4.89 -12.61
N ILE A 112 2.00 4.70 -12.16
CA ILE A 112 1.43 3.36 -12.00
C ILE A 112 1.35 2.62 -13.34
N LEU A 113 0.80 3.25 -14.38
CA LEU A 113 0.63 2.62 -15.68
C LEU A 113 1.98 2.20 -16.30
N LYS A 114 3.03 3.01 -16.13
CA LYS A 114 4.39 2.66 -16.55
C LYS A 114 4.93 1.45 -15.78
N SER A 115 4.73 1.42 -14.46
CA SER A 115 5.16 0.31 -13.60
C SER A 115 4.45 -0.99 -13.99
N GLN A 116 3.14 -0.96 -14.20
CA GLN A 116 2.35 -2.11 -14.64
C GLN A 116 2.84 -2.66 -15.98
N LYS A 117 3.00 -1.80 -17.00
CA LYS A 117 3.56 -2.20 -18.30
C LYS A 117 4.95 -2.82 -18.20
N LYS A 118 5.79 -2.32 -17.29
CA LYS A 118 7.13 -2.88 -17.06
C LYS A 118 7.03 -4.28 -16.44
N LYS A 119 6.16 -4.47 -15.45
CA LYS A 119 5.91 -5.77 -14.82
C LYS A 119 5.35 -6.78 -15.82
N GLU A 120 4.36 -6.40 -16.63
CA GLU A 120 3.78 -7.25 -17.68
C GLU A 120 4.86 -7.78 -18.65
N LYS A 121 5.71 -6.87 -19.17
CA LYS A 121 6.83 -7.25 -20.05
C LYS A 121 7.86 -8.15 -19.37
N GLN A 122 8.04 -8.02 -18.06
CA GLN A 122 8.97 -8.87 -17.33
C GLN A 122 8.40 -10.28 -17.17
N ILE A 123 7.11 -10.39 -16.82
CA ILE A 123 6.40 -11.66 -16.69
C ILE A 123 6.40 -12.40 -18.03
N GLU A 124 6.11 -11.72 -19.14
CA GLU A 124 6.14 -12.29 -20.49
C GLU A 124 7.52 -12.91 -20.81
N LYS A 125 8.60 -12.16 -20.54
CA LYS A 125 9.97 -12.66 -20.73
C LYS A 125 10.34 -13.83 -19.82
N GLU A 126 9.83 -13.85 -18.60
CA GLU A 126 10.06 -14.96 -17.66
C GLU A 126 9.33 -16.23 -18.12
N GLN A 127 8.10 -16.09 -18.62
CA GLN A 127 7.32 -17.18 -19.21
C GLN A 127 7.98 -17.76 -20.46
N GLU A 128 8.44 -16.92 -21.38
CA GLU A 128 9.17 -17.36 -22.59
C GLU A 128 10.43 -18.16 -22.23
N LYS A 129 11.18 -17.72 -21.20
CA LYS A 129 12.37 -18.44 -20.73
C LYS A 129 12.02 -19.78 -20.09
N GLU A 130 10.95 -19.83 -19.30
CA GLU A 130 10.51 -21.06 -18.65
C GLU A 130 10.01 -22.08 -19.68
N GLU A 131 9.29 -21.64 -20.71
CA GLU A 131 8.86 -22.49 -21.82
C GLU A 131 10.02 -23.01 -22.66
N ALA A 132 11.01 -22.16 -22.96
CA ALA A 132 12.22 -22.57 -23.67
C ALA A 132 12.99 -23.65 -22.88
N LYS A 133 13.17 -23.44 -21.56
CA LYS A 133 13.82 -24.40 -20.67
C LYS A 133 13.08 -25.74 -20.63
N LYS A 134 11.74 -25.73 -20.54
CA LYS A 134 10.93 -26.96 -20.56
C LYS A 134 11.05 -27.74 -21.87
N LYS A 135 11.22 -27.03 -23.00
CA LYS A 135 11.44 -27.67 -24.31
C LYS A 135 12.83 -28.31 -24.41
N GLU A 136 13.85 -27.68 -23.83
CA GLU A 136 15.21 -28.24 -23.78
C GLU A 136 15.31 -29.46 -22.85
N GLU A 137 14.62 -29.45 -21.70
CA GLU A 137 14.60 -30.58 -20.76
C GLU A 137 13.78 -31.78 -21.26
N ALA A 138 12.93 -31.58 -22.28
CA ALA A 138 12.11 -32.64 -22.89
C ALA A 138 12.78 -33.31 -24.11
N GLN A 139 13.96 -32.86 -24.51
CA GLN A 139 14.80 -33.42 -25.59
C GLN A 139 15.91 -34.30 -25.01
#